data_AF-A0A965IWJ7-F1
#
_entry.id   AF-A0A965IWJ7-F1
#
_cell.length_a   1.000
_cell.length_b   1.000
_cell.length_c   1.000
_cell.angle_alpha   90.00
_cell.angle_beta   90.00
_cell.angle_gamma   90.00
#
_symmetry.space_group_name_H-M   'P 1'
#
loop_
_entity.id
_entity.type
_entity.pdbx_description
1 polymer ?
#
loop_
_entity_poly.entity_id
_entity_poly.type
_entity_poly.pdbx_seq_one_letter_code
_entity_poly.pdbx_strand_id
1 'polypeptide(L)'
;MTKLTRAVGVILCLLSAGSVVPTRSVAQPVRTSAINVNDRAAVLASYDAEFNRIEPSIGWTGDVSKCDGGTTSAEYQQSILQRVNWHRAMAGVAEVTYRSDLNAQQQAGALISAAEGKLSHVPAQTAKCWTQTGYNATSSSNLYLGVVGVRAMTGYVEDPGSNNAAAGHRWWVVHPMLKTITTGDTKEGNGSFGANALHVFDTASTPVQQPRDGFVAWPPPGYVPDDVVFPRWSVMVYGYSGVPTPDFTNATVTVTGPAGPLTVTYEEKSSGRIVFIPSGFQNAPLQVTSDQTYSVSVTGVTGGAVSSYSYVVKVVQANSAPYESGSSSYGRDACVTSNLLTSGPIIRDSDGDAITATLVSGEGDTDNAVFTLVENGGAWFLKPRNDLDGTRTKFSVRYRATDARGAPMEKTFALTLVAAPSSGCPKKTTTTTTTTPAPNGSTVTRRTVSGTLVRGRTRTLTAFTTLPSGTRYYKVSGNCRLSSTKRSVTAPKT
;
A
#
# COMPACT_ATOMS: atom_id res chain seq x y z
N MET A 1 59.64 -30.52 46.17
CA MET A 1 60.02 -29.66 45.02
C MET A 1 58.78 -29.43 44.15
N THR A 2 58.48 -28.15 43.89
CA THR A 2 57.74 -27.59 42.73
C THR A 2 56.26 -27.97 42.50
N LYS A 3 55.33 -27.06 42.86
CA LYS A 3 54.55 -26.10 42.03
C LYS A 3 53.41 -26.72 41.19
N LEU A 4 52.14 -26.55 41.60
CA LEU A 4 51.17 -25.51 41.23
C LEU A 4 50.73 -25.52 39.75
N THR A 5 49.45 -25.86 39.49
CA THR A 5 48.53 -24.96 38.75
C THR A 5 47.06 -25.23 39.11
N ARG A 6 46.35 -24.15 39.42
CA ARG A 6 44.91 -24.06 39.72
C ARG A 6 44.06 -24.29 38.46
N ALA A 7 42.97 -25.04 38.57
CA ALA A 7 41.83 -24.96 37.65
C ALA A 7 40.77 -24.05 38.28
N VAL A 8 40.54 -22.89 37.66
CA VAL A 8 39.42 -22.00 37.98
C VAL A 8 38.21 -22.51 37.21
N GLY A 9 37.26 -23.14 37.90
CA GLY A 9 35.94 -23.44 37.35
C GLY A 9 35.10 -22.18 37.34
N VAL A 10 34.88 -21.61 36.15
CA VAL A 10 33.84 -20.58 35.95
C VAL A 10 32.53 -21.32 35.69
N ILE A 11 31.65 -21.32 36.69
CA ILE A 11 30.23 -21.67 36.50
C ILE A 11 29.59 -20.47 35.81
N LEU A 12 29.28 -20.60 34.52
CA LEU A 12 28.48 -19.63 33.79
C LEU A 12 27.00 -19.98 33.98
N CYS A 13 26.33 -19.30 34.91
CA CYS A 13 24.88 -19.31 35.03
C CYS A 13 24.26 -18.64 33.80
N LEU A 14 23.66 -19.42 32.90
CA LEU A 14 22.79 -18.92 31.84
C LEU A 14 21.40 -18.67 32.44
N LEU A 15 21.09 -17.41 32.73
CA LEU A 15 19.73 -16.94 32.96
C LEU A 15 18.99 -16.93 31.61
N SER A 16 18.06 -17.86 31.42
CA SER A 16 17.06 -17.77 30.35
C SER A 16 16.09 -16.64 30.70
N ALA A 17 16.31 -15.44 30.15
CA ALA A 17 15.28 -14.41 30.13
C ALA A 17 14.20 -14.87 29.14
N GLY A 18 13.10 -15.41 29.66
CA GLY A 18 11.89 -15.58 28.89
C GLY A 18 11.42 -14.21 28.43
N SER A 19 11.47 -13.95 27.14
CA SER A 19 10.86 -12.77 26.55
C SER A 19 9.35 -12.87 26.73
N VAL A 20 8.83 -12.14 27.72
CA VAL A 20 7.41 -11.77 27.73
C VAL A 20 7.21 -10.91 26.49
N VAL A 21 6.62 -11.52 25.46
CA VAL A 21 6.07 -10.77 24.32
C VAL A 21 5.00 -9.86 24.93
N PRO A 22 5.17 -8.52 24.90
CA PRO A 22 4.08 -7.66 25.33
C PRO A 22 2.92 -7.95 24.39
N THR A 23 1.80 -8.39 24.96
CA THR A 23 0.53 -8.41 24.25
C THR A 23 0.32 -7.00 23.71
N ARG A 24 0.35 -6.88 22.38
CA ARG A 24 0.11 -5.63 21.68
C ARG A 24 -1.26 -5.16 22.16
N SER A 25 -1.29 -4.04 22.88
CA SER A 25 -2.55 -3.36 23.18
C SER A 25 -3.27 -3.20 21.86
N VAL A 26 -4.48 -3.76 21.76
CA VAL A 26 -5.41 -3.42 20.70
C VAL A 26 -5.50 -1.90 20.73
N ALA A 27 -4.96 -1.22 19.72
CA ALA A 27 -5.18 0.20 19.57
C ALA A 27 -6.69 0.33 19.37
N GLN A 28 -7.39 0.78 20.41
CA GLN A 28 -8.80 1.14 20.26
C GLN A 28 -8.87 2.19 19.15
N PRO A 29 -9.90 2.16 18.29
CA PRO A 29 -10.10 3.21 17.32
C PRO A 29 -10.08 4.53 18.08
N VAL A 30 -9.13 5.40 17.72
CA VAL A 30 -9.11 6.77 18.23
C VAL A 30 -10.45 7.35 17.82
N ARG A 31 -11.35 7.58 18.79
CA ARG A 31 -12.59 8.32 18.51
C ARG A 31 -12.14 9.63 17.87
N THR A 32 -12.53 9.88 16.63
CA THR A 32 -12.26 11.15 15.99
C THR A 32 -13.10 12.19 16.72
N SER A 33 -12.56 12.77 17.79
CA SER A 33 -13.11 13.99 18.38
C SER A 33 -13.46 14.94 17.24
N ALA A 34 -14.68 15.50 17.25
CA ALA A 34 -15.19 16.33 16.18
C ALA A 34 -14.10 17.28 15.64
N ILE A 35 -13.72 17.10 14.38
CA ILE A 35 -12.63 17.88 13.77
C ILE A 35 -13.09 19.33 13.70
N ASN A 36 -12.38 20.23 14.38
CA ASN A 36 -12.65 21.66 14.26
C ASN A 36 -12.15 22.16 12.90
N VAL A 37 -13.02 22.12 11.90
CA VAL A 37 -12.70 22.56 10.53
C VAL A 37 -12.35 24.05 10.42
N ASN A 38 -12.58 24.86 11.47
CA ASN A 38 -12.16 26.26 11.49
C ASN A 38 -10.75 26.46 12.06
N ASP A 39 -10.10 25.38 12.52
CA ASP A 39 -8.72 25.37 13.00
C ASP A 39 -7.83 24.62 12.01
N ARG A 40 -6.98 25.36 11.32
CA ARG A 40 -6.03 24.84 10.33
C ARG A 40 -5.14 23.74 10.90
N ALA A 41 -4.64 23.92 12.12
CA ALA A 41 -3.73 22.97 12.75
C ALA A 41 -4.47 21.69 13.14
N ALA A 42 -5.69 21.81 13.67
CA ALA A 42 -6.54 20.67 13.99
C ALA A 42 -6.86 19.84 12.73
N VAL A 43 -7.18 20.49 11.62
CA VAL A 43 -7.45 19.81 10.34
C VAL A 43 -6.22 19.08 9.84
N LEU A 44 -5.05 19.74 9.76
CA LEU A 44 -3.82 19.11 9.29
C LEU A 44 -3.35 17.97 10.20
N ALA A 45 -3.48 18.11 11.52
CA ALA A 45 -3.17 17.04 12.47
C ALA A 45 -4.12 15.84 12.29
N SER A 46 -5.41 16.09 12.06
CA SER A 46 -6.37 15.02 11.80
C SER A 46 -6.11 14.33 10.45
N TYR A 47 -5.69 15.09 9.44
CA TYR A 47 -5.30 14.55 8.14
C TYR A 47 -4.07 13.66 8.27
N ASP A 48 -2.99 14.16 8.89
CA ASP A 48 -1.75 13.39 9.08
C ASP A 48 -2.02 12.09 9.85
N ALA A 49 -2.77 12.16 10.95
CA ALA A 49 -3.14 10.99 11.74
C ALA A 49 -3.96 9.94 10.96
N GLU A 50 -4.74 10.36 9.96
CA GLU A 50 -5.60 9.46 9.20
C GLU A 50 -5.00 9.01 7.86
N PHE A 51 -4.44 9.92 7.07
CA PHE A 51 -3.92 9.68 5.72
C PHE A 51 -2.49 9.14 5.72
N ASN A 52 -1.69 9.47 6.73
CA ASN A 52 -0.29 9.04 6.83
C ASN A 52 -0.07 7.86 7.78
N ARG A 53 -1.13 7.31 8.38
CA ARG A 53 -1.02 6.07 9.17
C ARG A 53 -0.81 4.86 8.27
N ILE A 54 -0.10 3.86 8.79
CA ILE A 54 0.02 2.56 8.13
C ILE A 54 -1.30 1.80 8.26
N GLU A 55 -1.94 1.49 7.13
CA GLU A 55 -3.12 0.64 7.07
C GLU A 55 -2.76 -0.79 7.54
N PRO A 56 -3.54 -1.39 8.45
CA PRO A 56 -3.38 -2.81 8.80
C PRO A 56 -3.48 -3.70 7.57
N SER A 57 -2.83 -4.87 7.59
CA SER A 57 -2.96 -5.80 6.45
C SER A 57 -4.40 -6.32 6.36
N ILE A 58 -4.88 -6.48 5.13
CA ILE A 58 -6.24 -6.93 4.82
C ILE A 58 -6.60 -8.23 5.55
N GLY A 59 -5.63 -9.13 5.75
CA GLY A 59 -5.85 -10.43 6.39
C GLY A 59 -6.87 -11.30 5.64
N TRP A 60 -6.98 -11.11 4.32
CA TRP A 60 -7.99 -11.80 3.52
C TRP A 60 -7.68 -13.30 3.39
N THR A 61 -8.64 -14.14 3.76
CA THR A 61 -8.48 -15.62 3.76
C THR A 61 -9.17 -16.32 2.59
N GLY A 62 -9.80 -15.58 1.69
CA GLY A 62 -10.62 -16.15 0.61
C GLY A 62 -9.82 -16.53 -0.65
N ASP A 63 -10.55 -17.08 -1.63
CA ASP A 63 -10.02 -17.50 -2.93
C ASP A 63 -11.09 -17.33 -4.02
N VAL A 64 -10.87 -16.36 -4.91
CA VAL A 64 -11.81 -16.06 -6.00
C VAL A 64 -12.05 -17.27 -6.90
N SER A 65 -11.01 -18.08 -7.16
CA SER A 65 -11.10 -19.22 -8.09
C SER A 65 -11.99 -20.35 -7.56
N LYS A 66 -12.20 -20.39 -6.24
CA LYS A 66 -13.04 -21.39 -5.55
C LYS A 66 -14.38 -20.83 -5.12
N CYS A 67 -14.67 -19.57 -5.46
CA CYS A 67 -15.80 -18.83 -4.91
C CYS A 67 -15.86 -18.87 -3.38
N ASP A 68 -14.68 -18.80 -2.74
CA ASP A 68 -14.56 -18.68 -1.29
C ASP A 68 -14.35 -17.22 -0.91
N GLY A 69 -15.34 -16.63 -0.24
CA GLY A 69 -15.28 -15.24 0.21
C GLY A 69 -14.25 -15.03 1.30
N GLY A 70 -13.96 -16.04 2.13
CA GLY A 70 -13.10 -15.90 3.31
C GLY A 70 -13.56 -14.80 4.27
N THR A 71 -12.59 -14.20 4.96
CA THR A 71 -12.78 -13.09 5.91
C THR A 71 -11.64 -12.09 5.78
N THR A 72 -11.80 -10.89 6.33
CA THR A 72 -10.73 -9.91 6.55
C THR A 72 -10.46 -9.71 8.05
N SER A 73 -9.31 -9.15 8.41
CA SER A 73 -8.96 -8.93 9.82
C SER A 73 -9.83 -7.86 10.48
N ALA A 74 -10.07 -7.99 11.79
CA ALA A 74 -10.86 -7.00 12.54
C ALA A 74 -10.16 -5.63 12.56
N GLU A 75 -8.83 -5.60 12.67
CA GLU A 75 -8.04 -4.38 12.64
C GLU A 75 -8.21 -3.64 11.31
N TYR A 76 -8.22 -4.38 10.19
CA TYR A 76 -8.47 -3.81 8.86
C TYR A 76 -9.88 -3.23 8.74
N GLN A 77 -10.90 -3.96 9.21
CA GLN A 77 -12.29 -3.50 9.22
C GLN A 77 -12.47 -2.21 10.03
N GLN A 78 -11.88 -2.14 11.22
CA GLN A 78 -11.91 -0.92 12.05
C GLN A 78 -11.15 0.23 11.40
N SER A 79 -10.07 -0.06 10.67
CA SER A 79 -9.35 0.98 9.91
C SER A 79 -10.19 1.59 8.78
N ILE A 80 -11.07 0.80 8.16
CA ILE A 80 -12.03 1.27 7.15
C ILE A 80 -13.09 2.16 7.81
N LEU A 81 -13.63 1.74 8.96
CA LEU A 81 -14.56 2.56 9.76
C LEU A 81 -13.94 3.91 10.10
N GLN A 82 -12.69 3.91 10.57
CA GLN A 82 -11.97 5.12 10.93
C GLN A 82 -11.89 6.09 9.74
N ARG A 83 -11.56 5.60 8.54
CA ARG A 83 -11.50 6.43 7.33
C ARG A 83 -12.86 6.99 6.94
N VAL A 84 -13.93 6.20 7.04
CA VAL A 84 -15.31 6.67 6.80
C VAL A 84 -15.67 7.77 7.80
N ASN A 85 -15.39 7.56 9.08
CA ASN A 85 -15.70 8.52 10.13
C ASN A 85 -14.89 9.81 10.02
N TRP A 86 -13.65 9.77 9.53
CA TRP A 86 -12.88 10.98 9.23
C TRP A 86 -13.58 11.86 8.18
N HIS A 87 -14.02 11.26 7.06
CA HIS A 87 -14.75 12.00 6.03
C HIS A 87 -16.08 12.56 6.57
N ARG A 88 -16.79 11.77 7.38
CA ARG A 88 -18.03 12.20 8.03
C ARG A 88 -17.82 13.36 8.99
N ALA A 89 -16.76 13.34 9.79
CA ALA A 89 -16.39 14.43 10.69
C ALA A 89 -16.04 15.71 9.93
N MET A 90 -15.27 15.62 8.84
CA MET A 90 -14.98 16.76 7.96
C MET A 90 -16.27 17.35 7.36
N ALA A 91 -17.15 16.48 6.86
CA ALA A 91 -18.45 16.84 6.30
C ALA A 91 -19.48 17.34 7.35
N GLY A 92 -19.14 17.30 8.64
CA GLY A 92 -19.98 17.81 9.71
C GLY A 92 -21.18 16.92 10.06
N VAL A 93 -21.10 15.60 9.82
CA VAL A 93 -22.15 14.63 10.17
C VAL A 93 -21.66 13.63 11.21
N ALA A 94 -22.60 13.03 11.96
CA ALA A 94 -22.28 12.10 13.04
C ALA A 94 -21.47 10.89 12.56
N GLU A 95 -20.56 10.40 13.40
CA GLU A 95 -19.89 9.11 13.16
C GLU A 95 -20.88 7.96 13.08
N VAL A 96 -20.50 6.92 12.33
CA VAL A 96 -21.20 5.63 12.27
C VAL A 96 -20.46 4.58 13.08
N THR A 97 -21.16 3.48 13.36
CA THR A 97 -20.58 2.30 14.02
C THR A 97 -20.38 1.16 13.03
N TYR A 98 -19.50 0.22 13.36
CA TYR A 98 -19.28 -0.96 12.53
C TYR A 98 -20.26 -2.07 12.87
N ARG A 99 -20.87 -2.69 11.86
CA ARG A 99 -21.85 -3.76 12.02
C ARG A 99 -21.27 -5.10 11.54
N SER A 100 -20.74 -5.89 12.48
CA SER A 100 -19.99 -7.11 12.15
C SER A 100 -20.84 -8.31 11.72
N ASP A 101 -22.14 -8.34 12.03
CA ASP A 101 -23.04 -9.44 11.62
C ASP A 101 -23.24 -9.52 10.10
N LEU A 102 -22.94 -8.44 9.36
CA LEU A 102 -23.01 -8.41 7.90
C LEU A 102 -21.67 -8.73 7.21
N ASN A 103 -20.60 -9.06 7.95
CA ASN A 103 -19.27 -9.29 7.36
C ASN A 103 -19.28 -10.35 6.26
N ALA A 104 -19.89 -11.51 6.53
CA ALA A 104 -20.00 -12.59 5.56
C ALA A 104 -20.81 -12.17 4.33
N GLN A 105 -21.83 -11.33 4.52
CA GLN A 105 -22.64 -10.83 3.42
C GLN A 105 -21.83 -9.92 2.51
N GLN A 106 -21.20 -8.90 3.08
CA GLN A 106 -20.41 -7.93 2.33
C GLN A 106 -19.21 -8.59 1.63
N GLN A 107 -18.59 -9.59 2.26
CA GLN A 107 -17.52 -10.37 1.64
C GLN A 107 -18.00 -11.16 0.41
N ALA A 108 -19.22 -11.73 0.45
CA ALA A 108 -19.83 -12.38 -0.70
C ALA A 108 -20.13 -11.40 -1.85
N GLY A 109 -20.51 -10.16 -1.56
CA GLY A 109 -20.72 -9.12 -2.57
C GLY A 109 -19.43 -8.68 -3.26
N ALA A 110 -18.37 -8.47 -2.47
CA ALA A 110 -17.05 -8.17 -3.00
C ALA A 110 -16.51 -9.31 -3.88
N LEU A 111 -16.75 -10.56 -3.47
CA LEU A 111 -16.36 -11.75 -4.23
C LEU A 111 -17.03 -11.83 -5.61
N ILE A 112 -18.34 -11.55 -5.72
CA ILE A 112 -19.03 -11.50 -7.02
C ILE A 112 -18.35 -10.49 -7.94
N SER A 113 -18.10 -9.28 -7.44
CA SER A 113 -17.46 -8.19 -8.20
C SER A 113 -16.05 -8.56 -8.68
N ALA A 114 -15.26 -9.19 -7.81
CA ALA A 114 -13.91 -9.65 -8.13
C ALA A 114 -13.89 -10.80 -9.15
N ALA A 115 -14.81 -11.77 -9.02
CA ALA A 115 -14.92 -12.93 -9.90
C ALA A 115 -15.40 -12.54 -11.30
N GLU A 116 -16.37 -11.63 -11.38
CA GLU A 116 -16.90 -11.10 -12.63
C GLU A 116 -15.94 -10.13 -13.33
N GLY A 117 -15.11 -9.41 -12.56
CA GLY A 117 -14.25 -8.35 -13.09
C GLY A 117 -15.03 -7.12 -13.56
N LYS A 118 -16.25 -6.93 -13.05
CA LYS A 118 -17.11 -5.76 -13.30
C LYS A 118 -18.06 -5.55 -12.11
N LEU A 119 -18.56 -4.32 -11.97
CA LEU A 119 -19.51 -3.95 -10.92
C LEU A 119 -20.96 -4.09 -11.41
N SER A 120 -21.84 -4.55 -10.51
CA SER A 120 -23.29 -4.48 -10.68
C SER A 120 -23.96 -4.47 -9.31
N HIS A 121 -24.92 -3.57 -9.11
CA HIS A 121 -25.79 -3.62 -7.93
C HIS A 121 -26.84 -4.74 -8.00
N VAL A 122 -27.11 -5.24 -9.21
CA VAL A 122 -28.11 -6.28 -9.48
C VAL A 122 -27.49 -7.39 -10.33
N PRO A 123 -26.47 -8.12 -9.82
CA PRO A 123 -25.83 -9.18 -10.59
C PRO A 123 -26.85 -10.28 -10.89
N ALA A 124 -26.89 -10.72 -12.16
CA ALA A 124 -27.72 -11.84 -12.59
C ALA A 124 -27.33 -13.12 -11.85
N GLN A 125 -28.27 -14.05 -11.68
CA GLN A 125 -28.01 -15.35 -11.03
C GLN A 125 -26.93 -16.19 -11.74
N THR A 126 -26.61 -15.86 -13.00
CA THR A 126 -25.55 -16.49 -13.80
C THR A 126 -24.17 -15.87 -13.57
N ALA A 127 -24.04 -14.82 -12.76
CA ALA A 127 -22.75 -14.23 -12.42
C ALA A 127 -21.85 -15.22 -11.66
N LYS A 128 -20.54 -15.12 -11.85
CA LYS A 128 -19.56 -15.94 -11.12
C LYS A 128 -19.65 -15.69 -9.63
N CYS A 129 -19.55 -16.77 -8.86
CA CYS A 129 -19.67 -16.77 -7.40
C CYS A 129 -20.97 -16.14 -6.87
N TRP A 130 -22.01 -16.08 -7.70
CA TRP A 130 -23.30 -15.55 -7.29
C TRP A 130 -23.89 -16.38 -6.16
N THR A 131 -24.38 -15.68 -5.15
CA THR A 131 -25.22 -16.22 -4.08
C THR A 131 -26.28 -15.17 -3.75
N GLN A 132 -27.41 -15.58 -3.17
CA GLN A 132 -28.42 -14.62 -2.72
C GLN A 132 -27.84 -13.63 -1.70
N THR A 133 -26.97 -14.11 -0.80
CA THR A 133 -26.28 -13.28 0.17
C THR A 133 -25.38 -12.24 -0.51
N GLY A 134 -24.59 -12.64 -1.53
CA GLY A 134 -23.78 -11.70 -2.30
C GLY A 134 -24.61 -10.69 -3.10
N TYR A 135 -25.74 -11.10 -3.66
CA TYR A 135 -26.70 -10.18 -4.30
C TYR A 135 -27.24 -9.13 -3.32
N ASN A 136 -27.61 -9.56 -2.10
CA ASN A 136 -28.08 -8.65 -1.05
C ASN A 136 -26.99 -7.64 -0.69
N ALA A 137 -25.73 -8.06 -0.65
CA ALA A 137 -24.60 -7.16 -0.44
C ALA A 137 -24.45 -6.13 -1.56
N THR A 138 -24.42 -6.57 -2.82
CA THR A 138 -24.20 -5.66 -3.97
C THR A 138 -25.30 -4.62 -4.13
N SER A 139 -26.55 -4.98 -3.81
CA SER A 139 -27.72 -4.10 -3.92
C SER A 139 -27.86 -3.09 -2.79
N SER A 140 -27.09 -3.24 -1.70
CA SER A 140 -27.15 -2.39 -0.50
C SER A 140 -25.84 -1.64 -0.21
N SER A 141 -24.89 -1.71 -1.14
CA SER A 141 -23.52 -1.23 -0.93
C SER A 141 -23.10 -0.21 -1.97
N ASN A 142 -22.20 0.69 -1.59
CA ASN A 142 -21.28 1.29 -2.53
C ASN A 142 -20.28 0.20 -3.01
N LEU A 143 -19.91 0.19 -4.29
CA LEU A 143 -19.09 -0.87 -4.89
C LEU A 143 -17.85 -0.31 -5.57
N TYR A 144 -16.70 -0.95 -5.36
CA TYR A 144 -15.43 -0.54 -5.98
C TYR A 144 -14.72 -1.76 -6.58
N LEU A 145 -14.12 -1.58 -7.76
CA LEU A 145 -13.27 -2.57 -8.41
C LEU A 145 -11.88 -1.99 -8.67
N GLY A 146 -10.84 -2.75 -8.37
CA GLY A 146 -9.43 -2.34 -8.47
C GLY A 146 -8.91 -1.53 -7.28
N VAL A 147 -9.78 -1.10 -6.36
CA VAL A 147 -9.40 -0.39 -5.13
C VAL A 147 -10.15 -0.99 -3.95
N VAL A 148 -9.45 -1.15 -2.83
CA VAL A 148 -9.95 -1.76 -1.59
C VAL A 148 -9.52 -0.94 -0.37
N GLY A 149 -10.06 -1.26 0.80
CA GLY A 149 -9.61 -0.67 2.05
C GLY A 149 -9.87 0.82 2.19
N VAL A 150 -9.00 1.52 2.92
CA VAL A 150 -9.15 2.97 3.20
C VAL A 150 -9.12 3.81 1.92
N ARG A 151 -8.46 3.33 0.86
CA ARG A 151 -8.46 4.00 -0.46
C ARG A 151 -9.83 3.94 -1.13
N ALA A 152 -10.55 2.83 -1.00
CA ALA A 152 -11.91 2.72 -1.54
C ALA A 152 -12.86 3.71 -0.85
N MET A 153 -12.69 3.92 0.46
CA MET A 153 -13.50 4.89 1.22
C MET A 153 -13.29 6.32 0.72
N THR A 154 -12.02 6.70 0.50
CA THR A 154 -11.68 8.00 -0.09
C THR A 154 -12.22 8.11 -1.52
N GLY A 155 -12.08 7.04 -2.31
CA GLY A 155 -12.61 6.97 -3.67
C GLY A 155 -14.14 7.08 -3.76
N TYR A 156 -14.88 6.59 -2.77
CA TYR A 156 -16.34 6.81 -2.70
C TYR A 156 -16.70 8.27 -2.43
N VAL A 157 -15.87 9.01 -1.69
CA VAL A 157 -16.07 10.45 -1.49
C VAL A 157 -15.58 11.23 -2.69
N GLU A 158 -14.48 10.86 -3.34
CA GLU A 158 -14.06 11.45 -4.62
C GLU A 158 -15.13 11.26 -5.71
N ASP A 159 -15.68 10.05 -5.74
CA ASP A 159 -16.68 9.55 -6.67
C ASP A 159 -16.28 9.70 -8.15
N PRO A 160 -15.13 9.12 -8.57
CA PRO A 160 -14.57 9.31 -9.90
C PRO A 160 -15.37 8.56 -10.97
N GLY A 161 -15.23 8.96 -12.23
CA GLY A 161 -15.86 8.30 -13.38
C GLY A 161 -17.12 9.01 -13.88
N SER A 162 -17.43 8.84 -15.17
CA SER A 162 -18.53 9.54 -15.85
C SER A 162 -19.92 9.10 -15.40
N ASN A 163 -20.07 7.84 -14.99
CA ASN A 163 -21.35 7.29 -14.51
C ASN A 163 -21.71 7.75 -13.09
N ASN A 164 -20.83 8.54 -12.46
CA ASN A 164 -20.95 8.99 -11.07
C ASN A 164 -21.20 10.51 -10.97
N ALA A 165 -21.76 11.12 -12.02
CA ALA A 165 -22.04 12.56 -12.08
C ALA A 165 -22.84 13.08 -10.87
N ALA A 166 -23.76 12.26 -10.35
CA ALA A 166 -24.58 12.58 -9.18
C ALA A 166 -23.87 12.47 -7.82
N ALA A 167 -22.59 12.07 -7.78
CA ALA A 167 -21.85 11.80 -6.55
C ALA A 167 -22.60 10.87 -5.57
N GLY A 168 -23.18 9.78 -6.12
CA GLY A 168 -24.06 8.87 -5.38
C GLY A 168 -23.36 8.08 -4.28
N HIS A 169 -22.10 7.71 -4.45
CA HIS A 169 -21.35 7.01 -3.41
C HIS A 169 -21.04 7.97 -2.25
N ARG A 170 -20.63 9.21 -2.57
CA ARG A 170 -20.42 10.28 -1.59
C ARG A 170 -21.69 10.53 -0.80
N TRP A 171 -22.82 10.67 -1.49
CA TRP A 171 -24.14 10.90 -0.88
C TRP A 171 -24.44 9.90 0.24
N TRP A 172 -24.10 8.62 0.02
CA TRP A 172 -24.26 7.57 1.03
C TRP A 172 -23.24 7.65 2.16
N VAL A 173 -21.95 7.85 1.86
CA VAL A 173 -20.87 7.89 2.88
C VAL A 173 -21.10 9.02 3.88
N VAL A 174 -21.52 10.21 3.41
CA VAL A 174 -21.77 11.38 4.27
C VAL A 174 -23.25 11.57 4.59
N HIS A 175 -24.09 10.55 4.40
CA HIS A 175 -25.51 10.65 4.70
C HIS A 175 -25.73 10.87 6.23
N PRO A 176 -26.45 11.93 6.65
CA PRO A 176 -26.67 12.24 8.07
C PRO A 176 -27.48 11.19 8.85
N MET A 177 -28.26 10.37 8.15
CA MET A 177 -29.09 9.33 8.74
C MET A 177 -28.40 7.96 8.78
N LEU A 178 -27.23 7.79 8.15
CA LEU A 178 -26.49 6.53 8.20
C LEU A 178 -26.09 6.22 9.65
N LYS A 179 -26.34 5.00 10.11
CA LYS A 179 -26.02 4.54 11.48
C LYS A 179 -24.81 3.61 11.51
N THR A 180 -24.76 2.70 10.54
CA THR A 180 -23.76 1.65 10.50
C THR A 180 -23.19 1.45 9.11
N ILE A 181 -21.96 0.95 9.09
CA ILE A 181 -21.34 0.42 7.88
C ILE A 181 -20.81 -0.99 8.14
N THR A 182 -20.64 -1.72 7.04
CA THR A 182 -19.92 -3.00 7.01
C THR A 182 -19.16 -3.07 5.71
N THR A 183 -17.99 -3.68 5.71
CA THR A 183 -17.12 -3.77 4.52
C THR A 183 -16.78 -5.22 4.21
N GLY A 184 -16.71 -5.52 2.93
CA GLY A 184 -16.15 -6.75 2.39
C GLY A 184 -15.11 -6.38 1.36
N ASP A 185 -13.95 -7.04 1.42
CA ASP A 185 -12.81 -6.71 0.59
C ASP A 185 -12.14 -7.99 0.10
N THR A 186 -11.89 -8.08 -1.19
CA THR A 186 -11.09 -9.17 -1.78
C THR A 186 -9.75 -8.62 -2.24
N LYS A 187 -8.71 -9.45 -2.20
CA LYS A 187 -7.38 -9.05 -2.68
C LYS A 187 -7.27 -9.33 -4.18
N GLU A 188 -6.54 -8.47 -4.89
CA GLU A 188 -6.07 -8.78 -6.24
C GLU A 188 -5.21 -10.05 -6.24
N GLY A 189 -5.43 -10.93 -7.21
CA GLY A 189 -4.67 -12.17 -7.35
C GLY A 189 -5.27 -13.12 -8.39
N ASN A 190 -4.43 -13.98 -8.98
CA ASN A 190 -4.84 -15.01 -9.94
C ASN A 190 -5.69 -14.50 -11.13
N GLY A 191 -5.45 -13.27 -11.58
CA GLY A 191 -6.20 -12.63 -12.69
C GLY A 191 -7.51 -11.95 -12.29
N SER A 192 -7.86 -11.93 -11.00
CA SER A 192 -8.98 -11.17 -10.44
C SER A 192 -8.51 -9.84 -9.85
N PHE A 193 -9.29 -8.79 -10.07
CA PHE A 193 -9.11 -7.50 -9.40
C PHE A 193 -9.51 -7.60 -7.93
N GLY A 194 -8.89 -6.78 -7.07
CA GLY A 194 -9.46 -6.53 -5.75
C GLY A 194 -10.80 -5.80 -5.87
N ALA A 195 -11.74 -6.08 -4.98
CA ALA A 195 -13.05 -5.44 -4.97
C ALA A 195 -13.50 -5.12 -3.54
N ASN A 196 -14.25 -4.02 -3.39
CA ASN A 196 -14.87 -3.59 -2.14
C ASN A 196 -16.39 -3.53 -2.28
N ALA A 197 -17.08 -3.94 -1.23
CA ALA A 197 -18.51 -3.69 -1.02
C ALA A 197 -18.72 -3.07 0.37
N LEU A 198 -19.09 -1.78 0.39
CA LEU A 198 -19.37 -1.03 1.62
C LEU A 198 -20.88 -0.89 1.82
N HIS A 199 -21.44 -1.61 2.80
CA HIS A 199 -22.85 -1.50 3.16
C HIS A 199 -23.19 -0.10 3.65
N VAL A 200 -24.20 0.51 3.03
CA VAL A 200 -24.63 1.89 3.36
C VAL A 200 -26.14 2.04 3.53
N PHE A 201 -26.91 0.94 3.48
CA PHE A 201 -28.38 0.97 3.58
C PHE A 201 -28.87 0.62 5.00
N ASP A 202 -28.25 1.20 6.03
CA ASP A 202 -28.75 1.15 7.41
C ASP A 202 -28.91 2.56 7.98
N THR A 203 -30.08 3.14 7.73
CA THR A 203 -30.40 4.52 8.10
C THR A 203 -31.40 4.62 9.25
N ALA A 204 -31.32 5.72 10.00
CA ALA A 204 -32.34 6.18 10.92
C ALA A 204 -33.43 6.96 10.17
N SER A 205 -34.56 7.21 10.83
CA SER A 205 -35.65 8.04 10.29
C SER A 205 -35.38 9.54 10.35
N THR A 206 -34.43 9.96 11.19
CA THR A 206 -33.94 11.33 11.35
C THR A 206 -32.43 11.30 11.60
N PRO A 207 -31.71 12.41 11.38
CA PRO A 207 -30.27 12.49 11.66
C PRO A 207 -29.98 12.19 13.15
N VAL A 208 -28.95 11.38 13.42
CA VAL A 208 -28.46 11.12 14.79
C VAL A 208 -27.98 12.42 15.45
N GLN A 209 -27.35 13.27 14.65
CA GLN A 209 -27.00 14.64 14.97
C GLN A 209 -27.30 15.50 13.75
N GLN A 210 -27.78 16.73 13.95
CA GLN A 210 -27.97 17.66 12.85
C GLN A 210 -26.62 17.96 12.18
N PRO A 211 -26.57 18.05 10.83
CA PRO A 211 -25.37 18.49 10.14
C PRO A 211 -24.88 19.82 10.70
N ARG A 212 -23.57 19.92 10.98
CA ARG A 212 -22.93 21.10 11.59
C ARG A 212 -23.33 22.40 10.90
N ASP A 213 -23.38 22.36 9.57
CA ASP A 213 -23.56 23.55 8.72
C ASP A 213 -25.01 23.70 8.21
N GLY A 214 -25.94 22.84 8.66
CA GLY A 214 -27.32 22.79 8.18
C GLY A 214 -27.51 22.12 6.81
N PHE A 215 -26.41 21.84 6.13
CA PHE A 215 -26.31 21.07 4.88
C PHE A 215 -25.02 20.23 4.95
N VAL A 216 -24.81 19.36 3.97
CA VAL A 216 -23.58 18.61 3.80
C VAL A 216 -22.92 19.06 2.50
N ALA A 217 -21.63 19.38 2.53
CA ALA A 217 -20.88 19.75 1.34
C ALA A 217 -19.54 19.03 1.26
N TRP A 218 -19.08 18.84 0.03
CA TRP A 218 -17.70 18.47 -0.24
C TRP A 218 -17.16 19.31 -1.40
N PRO A 219 -16.05 20.05 -1.24
CA PRO A 219 -15.34 20.28 0.02
C PRO A 219 -16.24 20.93 1.09
N PRO A 220 -16.06 20.60 2.38
CA PRO A 220 -16.86 21.18 3.46
C PRO A 220 -16.48 22.64 3.75
N PRO A 221 -17.33 23.40 4.47
CA PRO A 221 -16.96 24.71 5.01
C PRO A 221 -15.73 24.63 5.93
N GLY A 222 -14.83 25.61 5.83
CA GLY A 222 -13.62 25.70 6.65
C GLY A 222 -12.36 25.21 5.93
N TYR A 223 -11.35 24.81 6.71
CA TYR A 223 -10.08 24.29 6.22
C TYR A 223 -10.22 22.86 5.68
N VAL A 224 -9.65 22.62 4.51
CA VAL A 224 -9.68 21.31 3.82
C VAL A 224 -8.30 21.02 3.23
N PRO A 225 -7.67 19.86 3.52
CA PRO A 225 -6.43 19.46 2.87
C PRO A 225 -6.63 19.33 1.36
N ASP A 226 -5.72 19.89 0.57
CA ASP A 226 -5.76 19.88 -0.90
C ASP A 226 -5.87 18.49 -1.52
N ASP A 227 -5.28 17.49 -0.88
CA ASP A 227 -5.36 16.09 -1.29
C ASP A 227 -6.77 15.47 -1.28
N VAL A 228 -7.69 16.06 -0.52
CA VAL A 228 -9.09 15.61 -0.47
C VAL A 228 -10.06 16.62 -1.10
N VAL A 229 -9.54 17.62 -1.80
CA VAL A 229 -10.34 18.50 -2.65
C VAL A 229 -10.50 17.84 -4.01
N PHE A 230 -11.62 17.14 -4.18
CA PHE A 230 -11.92 16.35 -5.36
C PHE A 230 -12.56 17.19 -6.49
N PRO A 231 -12.59 16.68 -7.74
CA PRO A 231 -13.08 17.46 -8.87
C PRO A 231 -14.54 17.88 -8.74
N ARG A 232 -15.40 16.94 -8.32
CA ARG A 232 -16.82 17.19 -8.08
C ARG A 232 -17.02 17.86 -6.74
N TRP A 233 -17.41 19.13 -6.76
CA TRP A 233 -17.94 19.84 -5.61
C TRP A 233 -19.44 19.56 -5.48
N SER A 234 -19.96 19.50 -4.26
CA SER A 234 -21.36 19.18 -4.03
C SER A 234 -21.93 19.88 -2.81
N VAL A 235 -23.19 20.30 -2.91
CA VAL A 235 -24.04 20.66 -1.77
C VAL A 235 -25.21 19.68 -1.74
N MET A 236 -25.43 19.07 -0.58
CA MET A 236 -26.37 17.99 -0.34
C MET A 236 -27.24 18.33 0.88
N VAL A 237 -28.55 18.19 0.75
CA VAL A 237 -29.53 18.39 1.80
C VAL A 237 -30.52 17.24 1.76
N TYR A 238 -30.74 16.63 2.91
CA TYR A 238 -31.49 15.39 3.04
C TYR A 238 -32.84 15.71 3.69
N GLY A 239 -33.93 15.36 3.00
CA GLY A 239 -35.24 15.33 3.65
C GLY A 239 -35.35 14.11 4.58
N TYR A 240 -36.23 14.24 5.57
CA TYR A 240 -36.55 13.18 6.53
C TYR A 240 -37.96 13.40 7.07
N SER A 241 -38.40 12.60 8.05
CA SER A 241 -39.77 12.69 8.58
C SER A 241 -40.12 14.13 9.01
N GLY A 242 -41.09 14.74 8.32
CA GLY A 242 -41.52 16.11 8.55
C GLY A 242 -40.62 17.22 8.00
N VAL A 243 -39.49 16.89 7.36
CA VAL A 243 -38.56 17.85 6.75
C VAL A 243 -38.47 17.61 5.25
N PRO A 244 -38.98 18.53 4.41
CA PRO A 244 -38.96 18.34 2.97
C PRO A 244 -37.53 18.39 2.42
N THR A 245 -37.26 17.58 1.40
CA THR A 245 -36.01 17.64 0.65
C THR A 245 -36.04 18.87 -0.27
N PRO A 246 -35.08 19.81 -0.15
CA PRO A 246 -35.01 20.96 -1.06
C PRO A 246 -34.76 20.53 -2.51
N ASP A 247 -35.18 21.34 -3.48
CA ASP A 247 -34.96 21.12 -4.90
C ASP A 247 -33.94 22.10 -5.48
N PHE A 248 -32.88 21.55 -6.08
CA PHE A 248 -31.79 22.30 -6.70
C PHE A 248 -31.88 22.36 -8.24
N THR A 249 -32.95 21.83 -8.85
CA THR A 249 -33.12 21.76 -10.32
C THR A 249 -32.92 23.13 -10.98
N ASN A 250 -33.44 24.20 -10.37
CA ASN A 250 -33.32 25.57 -10.86
C ASN A 250 -32.21 26.40 -10.17
N ALA A 251 -31.42 25.77 -9.29
CA ALA A 251 -30.41 26.48 -8.53
C ALA A 251 -29.23 26.93 -9.42
N THR A 252 -28.53 27.98 -8.99
CA THR A 252 -27.33 28.50 -9.63
C THR A 252 -26.19 28.54 -8.63
N VAL A 253 -25.00 28.10 -9.04
CA VAL A 253 -23.78 28.10 -8.23
C VAL A 253 -22.84 29.19 -8.73
N THR A 254 -22.30 29.97 -7.80
CA THR A 254 -21.13 30.82 -8.04
C THR A 254 -19.98 30.39 -7.14
N VAL A 255 -18.78 30.31 -7.70
CA VAL A 255 -17.55 30.06 -6.97
C VAL A 255 -16.59 31.20 -7.25
N THR A 256 -16.09 31.85 -6.21
CA THR A 256 -15.10 32.94 -6.32
C THR A 256 -13.84 32.51 -5.62
N GLY A 257 -12.75 32.37 -6.39
CA GLY A 257 -11.43 32.08 -5.85
C GLY A 257 -10.56 33.34 -5.69
N PRO A 258 -9.28 33.15 -5.34
CA PRO A 258 -8.33 34.25 -5.12
C PRO A 258 -8.13 35.16 -6.35
N ALA A 259 -8.24 34.59 -7.55
CA ALA A 259 -8.10 35.32 -8.82
C ALA A 259 -9.43 35.86 -9.39
N GLY A 260 -10.55 35.71 -8.65
CA GLY A 260 -11.88 36.12 -9.08
C GLY A 260 -12.84 34.95 -9.33
N PRO A 261 -13.98 35.22 -10.00
CA PRO A 261 -15.01 34.22 -10.29
C PRO A 261 -14.49 33.07 -11.17
N LEU A 262 -14.86 31.84 -10.81
CA LEU A 262 -14.59 30.64 -11.59
C LEU A 262 -15.82 30.26 -12.42
N THR A 263 -15.60 29.70 -13.60
CA THR A 263 -16.71 29.10 -14.35
C THR A 263 -17.10 27.77 -13.69
N VAL A 264 -18.38 27.42 -13.78
CA VAL A 264 -18.94 26.23 -13.13
C VAL A 264 -19.59 25.35 -14.19
N THR A 265 -19.19 24.08 -14.22
CA THR A 265 -19.84 23.03 -15.01
C THR A 265 -20.72 22.19 -14.09
N TYR A 266 -21.99 22.01 -14.43
CA TYR A 266 -22.91 21.17 -13.65
C TYR A 266 -22.84 19.71 -14.08
N GLU A 267 -22.74 18.82 -13.10
CA GLU A 267 -22.82 17.36 -13.28
C GLU A 267 -24.19 16.83 -12.83
N GLU A 268 -24.82 17.48 -11.83
CA GLU A 268 -26.13 17.09 -11.29
C GLU A 268 -26.87 18.29 -10.72
N LYS A 269 -28.18 18.35 -10.98
CA LYS A 269 -29.11 19.28 -10.34
C LYS A 269 -30.43 18.56 -10.11
N SER A 270 -30.77 18.26 -8.85
CA SER A 270 -31.96 17.47 -8.54
C SER A 270 -32.48 17.76 -7.14
N SER A 271 -33.53 17.03 -6.73
CA SER A 271 -33.98 17.06 -5.34
C SER A 271 -32.87 16.56 -4.42
N GLY A 272 -32.54 17.41 -3.45
CA GLY A 272 -31.59 17.14 -2.38
C GLY A 272 -30.14 17.41 -2.73
N ARG A 273 -29.75 17.62 -3.99
CA ARG A 273 -28.35 17.83 -4.33
C ARG A 273 -28.10 18.66 -5.56
N ILE A 274 -26.93 19.29 -5.55
CA ILE A 274 -26.27 19.87 -6.71
C ILE A 274 -24.81 19.44 -6.72
N VAL A 275 -24.33 18.98 -7.87
CA VAL A 275 -22.92 18.58 -8.09
C VAL A 275 -22.37 19.38 -9.26
N PHE A 276 -21.18 19.94 -9.07
CA PHE A 276 -20.58 20.86 -10.03
C PHE A 276 -19.05 20.81 -9.96
N ILE A 277 -18.39 21.24 -11.03
CA ILE A 277 -16.93 21.29 -11.14
C ILE A 277 -16.55 22.75 -11.41
N PRO A 278 -15.86 23.44 -10.48
CA PRO A 278 -15.28 24.76 -10.75
C PRO A 278 -14.10 24.65 -11.73
N SER A 279 -13.89 25.65 -12.58
CA SER A 279 -12.73 25.68 -13.48
C SER A 279 -11.41 25.64 -12.71
N GLY A 280 -10.50 24.75 -13.11
CA GLY A 280 -9.21 24.53 -12.44
C GLY A 280 -9.22 23.31 -11.49
N PHE A 281 -10.37 22.68 -11.28
CA PHE A 281 -10.56 21.54 -10.40
C PHE A 281 -10.83 20.24 -11.16
N GLN A 282 -10.51 20.13 -12.45
CA GLN A 282 -10.86 18.96 -13.24
C GLN A 282 -10.08 17.69 -12.86
N ASN A 283 -8.96 17.84 -12.13
CA ASN A 283 -8.09 16.75 -11.71
C ASN A 283 -7.85 16.81 -10.20
N ALA A 284 -7.61 15.65 -9.59
CA ALA A 284 -7.20 15.49 -8.20
C ALA A 284 -6.03 14.49 -8.09
N PRO A 285 -5.25 14.53 -6.99
CA PRO A 285 -5.31 15.52 -5.90
C PRO A 285 -4.92 16.92 -6.37
N LEU A 286 -5.41 17.94 -5.68
CA LEU A 286 -4.86 19.29 -5.83
C LEU A 286 -3.58 19.41 -5.04
N GLN A 287 -2.68 20.24 -5.54
CA GLN A 287 -1.37 20.46 -4.93
C GLN A 287 -1.15 21.96 -4.85
N VAL A 288 -1.59 22.55 -3.72
CA VAL A 288 -1.46 23.99 -3.50
C VAL A 288 -0.15 24.29 -2.79
N THR A 289 0.53 25.36 -3.19
CA THR A 289 1.79 25.80 -2.56
C THR A 289 1.57 26.82 -1.43
N SER A 290 0.33 27.26 -1.24
CA SER A 290 -0.10 28.16 -0.17
C SER A 290 -1.62 28.05 0.03
N ASP A 291 -2.10 28.40 1.22
CA ASP A 291 -3.52 28.36 1.56
C ASP A 291 -4.34 29.21 0.57
N GLN A 292 -5.40 28.62 0.00
CA GLN A 292 -6.31 29.27 -0.96
C GLN A 292 -7.72 29.34 -0.40
N THR A 293 -8.42 30.45 -0.61
CA THR A 293 -9.80 30.63 -0.14
C THR A 293 -10.77 30.76 -1.31
N TYR A 294 -11.87 30.01 -1.24
CA TYR A 294 -12.95 30.01 -2.21
C TYR A 294 -14.28 30.25 -1.53
N SER A 295 -15.07 31.20 -2.05
CA SER A 295 -16.44 31.45 -1.59
C SER A 295 -17.41 30.77 -2.54
N VAL A 296 -18.33 29.98 -2.00
CA VAL A 296 -19.40 29.28 -2.74
C VAL A 296 -20.74 29.89 -2.37
N SER A 297 -21.56 30.18 -3.37
CA SER A 297 -22.97 30.54 -3.19
C SER A 297 -23.85 29.71 -4.10
N VAL A 298 -24.89 29.10 -3.53
CA VAL A 298 -25.93 28.36 -4.25
C VAL A 298 -27.24 29.09 -4.02
N THR A 299 -27.87 29.59 -5.08
CA THR A 299 -29.13 30.35 -5.01
C THR A 299 -30.21 29.71 -5.86
N GLY A 300 -31.48 30.08 -5.66
CA GLY A 300 -32.59 29.54 -6.45
C GLY A 300 -33.02 28.13 -6.03
N VAL A 301 -32.72 27.74 -4.79
CA VAL A 301 -33.20 26.49 -4.19
C VAL A 301 -34.66 26.67 -3.77
N THR A 302 -35.50 25.67 -4.01
CA THR A 302 -36.93 25.69 -3.67
C THR A 302 -37.28 24.50 -2.77
N GLY A 303 -38.49 24.48 -2.19
CA GLY A 303 -39.00 23.34 -1.41
C GLY A 303 -38.30 23.07 -0.06
N GLY A 304 -37.21 23.78 0.25
CA GLY A 304 -36.47 23.70 1.51
C GLY A 304 -36.78 24.83 2.49
N ALA A 305 -36.12 24.80 3.65
CA ALA A 305 -36.22 25.84 4.68
C ALA A 305 -35.55 27.18 4.26
N VAL A 306 -34.59 27.13 3.34
CA VAL A 306 -33.88 28.29 2.81
C VAL A 306 -33.81 28.21 1.29
N SER A 307 -33.70 29.37 0.63
CA SER A 307 -33.59 29.47 -0.83
C SER A 307 -32.15 29.58 -1.34
N SER A 308 -31.19 29.64 -0.42
CA SER A 308 -29.77 29.71 -0.75
C SER A 308 -28.88 29.10 0.34
N TYR A 309 -27.68 28.68 -0.07
CA TYR A 309 -26.60 28.23 0.79
C TYR A 309 -25.34 29.01 0.43
N SER A 310 -24.51 29.39 1.40
CA SER A 310 -23.24 30.05 1.14
C SER A 310 -22.21 29.65 2.18
N TYR A 311 -20.98 29.38 1.74
CA TYR A 311 -19.91 28.93 2.60
C TYR A 311 -18.53 29.23 2.01
N VAL A 312 -17.50 29.10 2.84
CA VAL A 312 -16.11 29.34 2.47
C VAL A 312 -15.32 28.04 2.60
N VAL A 313 -14.57 27.70 1.55
CA VAL A 313 -13.60 26.61 1.52
C VAL A 313 -12.20 27.21 1.60
N LYS A 314 -11.39 26.77 2.57
CA LYS A 314 -9.99 27.16 2.74
C LYS A 314 -9.12 25.96 2.45
N VAL A 315 -8.64 25.85 1.21
CA VAL A 315 -7.76 24.76 0.79
C VAL A 315 -6.37 24.98 1.39
N VAL A 316 -5.83 23.96 2.05
CA VAL A 316 -4.52 24.01 2.71
C VAL A 316 -3.63 22.90 2.22
N GLN A 317 -2.33 23.18 2.13
CA GLN A 317 -1.34 22.20 1.73
C GLN A 317 -1.24 21.08 2.77
N ALA A 318 -1.54 19.86 2.37
CA ALA A 318 -1.34 18.66 3.17
C ALA A 318 0.12 18.19 3.12
N ASN A 319 0.51 17.30 4.03
CA ASN A 319 1.69 16.46 3.82
C ASN A 319 1.22 15.07 3.50
N SER A 320 1.50 14.59 2.31
CA SER A 320 1.02 13.29 1.84
C SER A 320 2.13 12.27 1.76
N ALA A 321 1.91 11.14 2.43
CA ALA A 321 2.87 10.05 2.45
C ALA A 321 3.31 9.63 1.03
N PRO A 322 4.56 9.17 0.87
CA PRO A 322 5.03 8.62 -0.40
C PRO A 322 4.12 7.51 -0.92
N TYR A 323 4.05 7.33 -2.24
CA TYR A 323 3.31 6.24 -2.87
C TYR A 323 4.18 5.44 -3.84
N GLU A 324 3.87 4.15 -4.00
CA GLU A 324 4.50 3.33 -5.02
C GLU A 324 3.78 3.55 -6.36
N SER A 325 4.47 4.16 -7.34
CA SER A 325 3.91 4.42 -8.68
C SER A 325 4.02 3.22 -9.62
N GLY A 326 4.63 2.14 -9.15
CA GLY A 326 4.88 0.92 -9.91
C GLY A 326 6.11 0.19 -9.39
N SER A 327 6.33 -1.00 -9.94
CA SER A 327 7.52 -1.81 -9.67
C SER A 327 8.23 -2.11 -10.98
N SER A 328 9.56 -2.04 -10.96
CA SER A 328 10.36 -2.67 -12.01
C SER A 328 10.64 -4.09 -11.55
N SER A 329 9.80 -5.07 -11.89
CA SER A 329 10.06 -6.47 -11.54
C SER A 329 11.00 -7.13 -12.56
N TYR A 330 12.15 -6.50 -12.86
CA TYR A 330 13.02 -6.93 -13.96
C TYR A 330 14.47 -7.13 -13.53
N GLY A 331 14.72 -8.26 -12.86
CA GLY A 331 16.09 -8.77 -12.71
C GLY A 331 16.62 -9.21 -14.07
N ARG A 332 17.62 -8.49 -14.61
CA ARG A 332 18.18 -8.73 -15.96
C ARG A 332 18.84 -10.11 -16.14
N ASP A 333 19.14 -10.82 -15.05
CA ASP A 333 19.85 -12.09 -15.08
C ASP A 333 19.36 -13.05 -13.97
N ALA A 334 19.42 -14.36 -14.24
CA ALA A 334 19.05 -15.41 -13.27
C ALA A 334 19.89 -15.37 -11.99
N CYS A 335 21.07 -14.76 -12.06
CA CYS A 335 22.07 -14.71 -11.02
C CYS A 335 22.68 -13.33 -10.98
N VAL A 336 22.93 -12.84 -9.76
CA VAL A 336 23.36 -11.46 -9.53
C VAL A 336 24.46 -11.51 -8.49
N THR A 337 25.61 -10.90 -8.80
CA THR A 337 26.69 -10.78 -7.81
C THR A 337 26.34 -9.73 -6.77
N SER A 338 26.83 -9.87 -5.55
CA SER A 338 26.55 -8.95 -4.43
C SER A 338 26.93 -7.48 -4.69
N ASN A 339 27.72 -7.22 -5.73
CA ASN A 339 28.16 -5.89 -6.11
C ASN A 339 27.24 -5.18 -7.11
N LEU A 340 26.26 -5.88 -7.68
CA LEU A 340 25.34 -5.31 -8.66
C LEU A 340 24.02 -4.91 -7.98
N LEU A 341 23.46 -3.79 -8.43
CA LEU A 341 22.08 -3.42 -8.11
C LEU A 341 21.14 -4.28 -8.95
N THR A 342 20.08 -4.79 -8.34
CA THR A 342 18.94 -5.37 -9.05
C THR A 342 17.93 -4.28 -9.37
N SER A 343 16.66 -4.63 -9.52
CA SER A 343 15.56 -3.68 -9.49
C SER A 343 15.11 -3.36 -8.06
N GLY A 344 14.25 -2.34 -7.94
CA GLY A 344 13.57 -2.00 -6.70
C GLY A 344 12.25 -1.27 -6.96
N PRO A 345 11.57 -0.83 -5.89
CA PRO A 345 10.30 -0.11 -5.97
C PRO A 345 10.49 1.27 -6.60
N ILE A 346 9.49 1.72 -7.38
CA ILE A 346 9.44 3.10 -7.86
C ILE A 346 8.56 3.89 -6.89
N ILE A 347 9.21 4.69 -6.06
CA ILE A 347 8.56 5.47 -5.01
C ILE A 347 8.52 6.92 -5.46
N ARG A 348 7.35 7.55 -5.30
CA ARG A 348 7.12 8.96 -5.60
C ARG A 348 6.46 9.63 -4.41
N ASP A 349 6.46 10.95 -4.44
CA ASP A 349 5.82 11.82 -3.47
C ASP A 349 4.95 12.82 -4.26
N SER A 350 3.70 13.00 -3.84
CA SER A 350 2.77 13.91 -4.54
C SER A 350 3.16 15.37 -4.38
N ASP A 351 3.78 15.68 -3.26
CA ASP A 351 4.06 17.05 -2.82
C ASP A 351 5.51 17.46 -3.19
N GLY A 352 6.27 16.50 -3.75
CA GLY A 352 7.62 16.69 -4.25
C GLY A 352 8.72 16.57 -3.18
N ASP A 353 8.37 16.05 -2.00
CA ASP A 353 9.31 15.92 -0.91
C ASP A 353 10.38 14.86 -1.16
N ALA A 354 11.55 15.05 -0.55
CA ALA A 354 12.62 14.08 -0.60
C ALA A 354 12.25 12.80 0.17
N ILE A 355 12.52 11.64 -0.42
CA ILE A 355 12.11 10.34 0.12
C ILE A 355 13.34 9.62 0.68
N THR A 356 13.18 9.04 1.86
CA THR A 356 14.11 8.04 2.43
C THR A 356 13.42 6.69 2.51
N ALA A 357 14.11 5.58 2.23
CA ALA A 357 13.53 4.24 2.30
C ALA A 357 14.46 3.23 2.97
N THR A 358 13.89 2.33 3.77
CA THR A 358 14.61 1.30 4.53
C THR A 358 13.83 -0.02 4.57
N LEU A 359 14.53 -1.14 4.73
CA LEU A 359 13.87 -2.43 4.94
C LEU A 359 13.36 -2.54 6.38
N VAL A 360 12.11 -3.02 6.56
CA VAL A 360 11.44 -3.13 7.86
C VAL A 360 10.79 -4.51 8.03
N SER A 361 10.69 -5.00 9.26
CA SER A 361 10.06 -6.30 9.54
C SER A 361 8.53 -6.28 9.39
N GLY A 362 7.92 -7.42 9.09
CA GLY A 362 6.47 -7.59 8.98
C GLY A 362 6.07 -8.54 7.85
N GLU A 363 4.77 -8.69 7.58
CA GLU A 363 4.29 -9.53 6.47
C GLU A 363 4.99 -9.17 5.14
N GLY A 364 5.58 -10.16 4.47
CA GLY A 364 6.33 -10.00 3.21
C GLY A 364 7.82 -9.70 3.37
N ASP A 365 8.36 -9.69 4.59
CA ASP A 365 9.78 -9.43 4.90
C ASP A 365 10.72 -10.64 4.78
N THR A 366 10.23 -11.77 4.26
CA THR A 366 10.91 -13.08 4.21
C THR A 366 12.38 -12.99 3.78
N ASP A 367 12.69 -12.07 2.85
CA ASP A 367 14.03 -11.92 2.27
C ASP A 367 14.73 -10.62 2.64
N ASN A 368 14.26 -9.87 3.63
CA ASN A 368 14.91 -8.63 4.08
C ASN A 368 16.38 -8.86 4.46
N ALA A 369 16.71 -10.00 5.05
CA ALA A 369 18.09 -10.37 5.41
C ALA A 369 18.98 -10.64 4.18
N VAL A 370 18.41 -10.92 3.01
CA VAL A 370 19.15 -11.21 1.77
C VAL A 370 19.59 -9.93 1.07
N PHE A 371 18.88 -8.82 1.30
CA PHE A 371 19.09 -7.57 0.56
C PHE A 371 19.44 -6.38 1.46
N THR A 372 19.96 -5.35 0.83
CA THR A 372 19.94 -3.96 1.29
C THR A 372 19.17 -3.13 0.27
N LEU A 373 18.41 -2.14 0.73
CA LEU A 373 17.78 -1.16 -0.14
C LEU A 373 18.72 0.05 -0.29
N VAL A 374 19.02 0.46 -1.52
CA VAL A 374 20.03 1.48 -1.84
C VAL A 374 19.43 2.51 -2.79
N GLU A 375 19.63 3.79 -2.51
CA GLU A 375 19.30 4.90 -3.40
C GLU A 375 20.46 5.17 -4.35
N ASN A 376 20.15 5.34 -5.64
CA ASN A 376 21.12 5.69 -6.66
C ASN A 376 20.46 6.55 -7.74
N GLY A 377 20.80 7.84 -7.77
CA GLY A 377 20.29 8.78 -8.78
C GLY A 377 18.79 9.02 -8.68
N GLY A 378 18.24 9.08 -7.46
CA GLY A 378 16.81 9.29 -7.22
C GLY A 378 15.94 8.04 -7.40
N ALA A 379 16.54 6.86 -7.61
CA ALA A 379 15.84 5.59 -7.71
C ALA A 379 16.30 4.59 -6.64
N TRP A 380 15.38 3.73 -6.22
CA TRP A 380 15.62 2.73 -5.17
C TRP A 380 15.84 1.35 -5.76
N PHE A 381 16.91 0.69 -5.33
CA PHE A 381 17.32 -0.61 -5.83
C PHE A 381 17.58 -1.58 -4.68
N LEU A 382 17.19 -2.84 -4.85
CA LEU A 382 17.71 -3.89 -4.00
C LEU A 382 19.12 -4.24 -4.43
N LYS A 383 19.98 -4.46 -3.44
CA LYS A 383 21.34 -4.96 -3.62
C LYS A 383 21.48 -6.23 -2.79
N PRO A 384 21.80 -7.38 -3.39
CA PRO A 384 21.95 -8.62 -2.65
C PRO A 384 23.21 -8.57 -1.79
N ARG A 385 23.13 -9.05 -0.54
CA ARG A 385 24.27 -9.10 0.37
C ARG A 385 25.29 -10.16 -0.02
N ASN A 386 24.81 -11.23 -0.66
CA ASN A 386 25.61 -12.35 -1.16
C ASN A 386 25.23 -12.63 -2.62
N ASP A 387 26.10 -13.31 -3.36
CA ASP A 387 25.80 -13.72 -4.73
C ASP A 387 24.52 -14.59 -4.78
N LEU A 388 23.59 -14.21 -5.66
CA LEU A 388 22.41 -14.99 -6.01
C LEU A 388 22.79 -15.92 -7.18
N ASP A 389 22.68 -17.23 -7.00
CA ASP A 389 23.13 -18.24 -7.97
C ASP A 389 22.03 -18.71 -8.94
N GLY A 390 20.82 -18.18 -8.81
CA GLY A 390 19.66 -18.50 -9.64
C GLY A 390 18.94 -19.78 -9.29
N THR A 391 19.33 -20.47 -8.20
CA THR A 391 18.54 -21.60 -7.67
C THR A 391 17.20 -21.16 -7.10
N ARG A 392 17.14 -19.95 -6.54
CA ARG A 392 15.92 -19.27 -6.14
C ARG A 392 15.73 -18.01 -6.97
N THR A 393 14.55 -17.88 -7.58
CA THR A 393 14.23 -16.78 -8.51
C THR A 393 13.16 -15.85 -7.99
N LYS A 394 12.47 -16.17 -6.89
CA LYS A 394 11.43 -15.32 -6.29
C LYS A 394 11.83 -14.89 -4.90
N PHE A 395 11.72 -13.60 -4.66
CA PHE A 395 12.05 -12.97 -3.39
C PHE A 395 10.96 -11.96 -2.99
N SER A 396 10.77 -11.78 -1.69
CA SER A 396 9.85 -10.81 -1.10
C SER A 396 10.56 -10.02 -0.02
N VAL A 397 10.53 -8.69 -0.13
CA VAL A 397 11.04 -7.77 0.89
C VAL A 397 9.96 -6.80 1.31
N ARG A 398 10.01 -6.34 2.55
CA ARG A 398 9.15 -5.27 3.07
C ARG A 398 9.99 -4.03 3.36
N TYR A 399 9.53 -2.88 2.90
CA TYR A 399 10.21 -1.61 3.08
C TYR A 399 9.28 -0.52 3.59
N ARG A 400 9.86 0.46 4.28
CA ARG A 400 9.23 1.71 4.67
C ARG A 400 9.88 2.85 3.89
N ALA A 401 9.07 3.67 3.25
CA ALA A 401 9.46 4.98 2.72
C ALA A 401 8.96 6.08 3.65
N THR A 402 9.69 7.18 3.77
CA THR A 402 9.32 8.35 4.59
C THR A 402 9.76 9.62 3.87
N ASP A 403 8.83 10.56 3.71
CA ASP A 403 9.12 11.87 3.12
C ASP A 403 9.94 12.77 4.07
N ALA A 404 10.27 13.96 3.60
CA ALA A 404 11.05 14.94 4.37
C ALA A 404 10.27 15.57 5.54
N ARG A 405 8.94 15.49 5.52
CA ARG A 405 8.03 16.01 6.55
C ARG A 405 7.60 14.93 7.57
N GLY A 406 8.03 13.69 7.38
CA GLY A 406 7.88 12.56 8.30
C GLY A 406 6.75 11.58 7.97
N ALA A 407 5.99 11.74 6.89
CA ALA A 407 4.89 10.81 6.60
C ALA A 407 5.40 9.48 6.02
N PRO A 408 4.95 8.33 6.55
CA PRO A 408 5.45 7.03 6.14
C PRO A 408 4.53 6.29 5.17
N MET A 409 5.13 5.46 4.31
CA MET A 409 4.46 4.39 3.58
C MET A 409 5.19 3.06 3.83
N GLU A 410 4.44 1.97 4.03
CA GLU A 410 4.99 0.61 4.02
C GLU A 410 4.41 -0.23 2.89
N LYS A 411 5.28 -0.97 2.19
CA LYS A 411 4.90 -1.88 1.10
C LYS A 411 5.78 -3.12 1.07
N THR A 412 5.26 -4.14 0.39
CA THR A 412 5.98 -5.37 0.06
C THR A 412 6.36 -5.31 -1.42
N PHE A 413 7.64 -5.52 -1.72
CA PHE A 413 8.16 -5.60 -3.08
C PHE A 413 8.54 -7.04 -3.41
N ALA A 414 7.97 -7.57 -4.50
CA ALA A 414 8.29 -8.89 -5.01
C ALA A 414 9.33 -8.79 -6.15
N LEU A 415 10.51 -9.37 -5.93
CA LEU A 415 11.55 -9.47 -6.95
C LEU A 415 11.48 -10.86 -7.61
N THR A 416 11.34 -10.88 -8.94
CA THR A 416 11.51 -12.10 -9.74
C THR A 416 12.75 -11.96 -10.62
N LEU A 417 13.68 -12.90 -10.50
CA LEU A 417 14.80 -13.07 -11.40
C LEU A 417 14.36 -13.88 -12.61
N VAL A 418 14.65 -13.39 -13.81
CA VAL A 418 14.34 -14.10 -15.05
C VAL A 418 15.46 -15.11 -15.32
N ALA A 419 15.10 -16.32 -15.72
CA ALA A 419 16.09 -17.30 -16.17
C ALA A 419 16.89 -16.73 -17.35
N ALA A 420 18.20 -16.54 -17.17
CA ALA A 420 19.09 -16.29 -18.30
C ALA A 420 19.06 -17.51 -19.23
N PRO A 421 19.25 -17.35 -20.55
CA PRO A 421 19.50 -18.47 -21.45
C PRO A 421 20.79 -19.22 -21.05
N SER A 422 20.62 -20.17 -20.13
CA SER A 422 21.44 -21.33 -19.75
C SER A 422 22.98 -21.26 -19.71
N SER A 423 23.64 -20.10 -19.67
CA SER A 423 25.12 -20.06 -19.72
C SER A 423 25.83 -18.99 -18.86
N GLY A 424 25.12 -18.12 -18.15
CA GLY A 424 25.71 -16.95 -17.49
C GLY A 424 26.12 -17.08 -16.01
N CYS A 425 25.59 -18.05 -15.25
CA CYS A 425 25.78 -18.03 -13.81
C CYS A 425 27.15 -18.55 -13.35
N PRO A 426 27.92 -17.78 -12.55
CA PRO A 426 29.17 -18.28 -11.98
C PRO A 426 28.84 -19.44 -11.04
N LYS A 427 29.13 -20.68 -11.46
CA LYS A 427 28.97 -21.84 -10.58
C LYS A 427 29.88 -21.67 -9.36
N LYS A 428 29.29 -21.77 -8.17
CA LYS A 428 29.96 -21.72 -6.86
C LYS A 428 31.19 -22.65 -6.90
N THR A 429 32.35 -22.11 -6.52
CA THR A 429 33.60 -22.89 -6.51
C THR A 429 33.59 -23.81 -5.29
N THR A 430 33.49 -25.13 -5.52
CA THR A 430 33.50 -26.12 -4.44
C THR A 430 34.94 -26.55 -4.18
N THR A 431 35.41 -26.44 -2.94
CA THR A 431 36.71 -26.97 -2.51
C THR A 431 36.50 -28.25 -1.73
N THR A 432 36.92 -29.38 -2.29
CA THR A 432 36.89 -30.68 -1.59
C THR A 432 38.31 -31.06 -1.18
N THR A 433 38.52 -31.38 0.10
CA THR A 433 39.80 -31.89 0.59
C THR A 433 39.68 -33.40 0.81
N THR A 434 40.52 -34.19 0.16
CA THR A 434 40.58 -35.64 0.34
C THR A 434 42.01 -36.03 0.67
N THR A 435 42.20 -36.71 1.80
CA THR A 435 43.48 -37.31 2.18
C THR A 435 43.49 -38.77 1.76
N THR A 436 44.43 -39.15 0.91
CA THR A 436 44.66 -40.56 0.55
C THR A 436 46.10 -40.95 0.92
N PRO A 437 46.34 -42.16 1.46
CA PRO A 437 47.69 -42.66 1.69
C PRO A 437 48.43 -42.82 0.36
N ALA A 438 49.67 -42.32 0.25
CA ALA A 438 50.51 -42.62 -0.90
C ALA A 438 51.19 -44.00 -0.78
N PRO A 439 51.58 -44.65 -1.89
CA PRO A 439 52.17 -45.99 -1.89
C PRO A 439 53.47 -46.14 -1.08
N ASN A 440 54.07 -45.02 -0.66
CA ASN A 440 55.33 -44.93 0.08
C ASN A 440 55.16 -44.47 1.54
N GLY A 441 53.95 -44.54 2.10
CA GLY A 441 53.68 -44.22 3.51
C GLY A 441 53.58 -42.72 3.84
N SER A 442 53.67 -41.84 2.83
CA SER A 442 53.48 -40.39 3.02
C SER A 442 52.01 -39.98 2.85
N THR A 443 51.50 -39.06 3.68
CA THR A 443 50.13 -38.55 3.57
C THR A 443 50.07 -37.46 2.51
N VAL A 444 49.35 -37.70 1.40
CA VAL A 444 49.12 -36.68 0.38
C VAL A 444 47.74 -36.04 0.63
N THR A 445 47.74 -34.76 1.02
CA THR A 445 46.50 -33.97 1.06
C THR A 445 46.17 -33.48 -0.34
N ARG A 446 45.15 -34.07 -0.97
CA ARG A 446 44.64 -33.60 -2.26
C ARG A 446 43.54 -32.58 -2.01
N ARG A 447 43.73 -31.34 -2.45
CA ARG A 447 42.67 -30.33 -2.49
C ARG A 447 42.22 -30.12 -3.92
N THR A 448 40.96 -30.42 -4.21
CA THR A 448 40.34 -30.19 -5.51
C THR A 448 39.55 -28.90 -5.42
N VAL A 449 39.91 -27.92 -6.24
CA VAL A 449 39.14 -26.69 -6.43
C VAL A 449 38.38 -26.84 -7.74
N SER A 450 37.06 -27.04 -7.67
CA SER A 450 36.20 -27.18 -8.85
C SER A 450 35.41 -25.90 -9.06
N GLY A 451 35.51 -25.30 -10.25
CA GLY A 451 34.77 -24.09 -10.63
C GLY A 451 34.70 -23.92 -12.15
N THR A 452 33.86 -23.00 -12.61
CA THR A 452 33.72 -22.67 -14.05
C THR A 452 34.47 -21.37 -14.36
N LEU A 453 35.29 -21.38 -15.42
CA LEU A 453 36.00 -20.20 -15.93
C LEU A 453 35.27 -19.67 -17.17
N VAL A 454 35.03 -18.36 -17.21
CA VAL A 454 34.52 -17.69 -18.41
C VAL A 454 35.62 -17.70 -19.47
N ARG A 455 35.29 -18.09 -20.71
CA ARG A 455 36.24 -18.13 -21.83
C ARG A 455 36.94 -16.78 -21.99
N GLY A 456 38.26 -16.81 -22.16
CA GLY A 456 39.08 -15.60 -22.33
C GLY A 456 39.34 -14.79 -21.06
N ARG A 457 38.88 -15.21 -19.88
CA ARG A 457 39.18 -14.56 -18.59
C ARG A 457 40.22 -15.35 -17.78
N THR A 458 41.06 -14.61 -17.05
CA THR A 458 42.03 -15.15 -16.10
C THR A 458 41.48 -15.02 -14.69
N ARG A 459 41.59 -16.07 -13.87
CA ARG A 459 41.31 -15.98 -12.43
C ARG A 459 42.56 -16.25 -11.60
N THR A 460 42.79 -15.39 -10.61
CA THR A 460 43.79 -15.58 -9.57
C THR A 460 43.30 -16.64 -8.58
N LEU A 461 44.13 -17.63 -8.28
CA LEU A 461 43.90 -18.58 -7.21
C LEU A 461 44.21 -17.85 -5.90
N THR A 462 43.19 -17.57 -5.07
CA THR A 462 43.38 -16.88 -3.80
C THR A 462 44.38 -17.67 -2.95
N ALA A 463 45.39 -16.96 -2.42
CA ALA A 463 46.56 -17.53 -1.80
C ALA A 463 46.20 -18.61 -0.77
N PHE A 464 46.78 -19.80 -0.92
CA PHE A 464 46.74 -20.84 0.08
C PHE A 464 47.35 -20.31 1.38
N THR A 465 46.54 -20.02 2.40
CA THR A 465 46.98 -19.25 3.58
C THR A 465 47.95 -19.98 4.50
N THR A 466 48.15 -21.28 4.35
CA THR A 466 49.26 -22.03 4.95
C THR A 466 49.52 -23.29 4.14
N LEU A 467 50.74 -23.48 3.65
CA LEU A 467 51.13 -24.65 2.88
C LEU A 467 52.29 -25.40 3.56
N PRO A 468 52.20 -26.73 3.77
CA PRO A 468 53.34 -27.54 4.25
C PRO A 468 54.49 -27.52 3.23
N SER A 469 55.74 -27.69 3.69
CA SER A 469 56.95 -27.75 2.86
C SER A 469 57.02 -29.04 2.03
N GLY A 470 57.36 -28.93 0.73
CA GLY A 470 57.58 -30.08 -0.18
C GLY A 470 57.28 -29.80 -1.66
N THR A 471 57.71 -30.70 -2.54
CA THR A 471 57.50 -30.66 -4.01
C THR A 471 56.01 -30.73 -4.35
N ARG A 472 55.50 -29.78 -5.15
CA ARG A 472 54.08 -29.67 -5.49
C ARG A 472 53.79 -30.01 -6.95
N TYR A 473 52.82 -30.88 -7.17
CA TYR A 473 52.29 -31.21 -8.49
C TYR A 473 50.87 -30.63 -8.62
N TYR A 474 50.67 -29.80 -9.65
CA TYR A 474 49.37 -29.24 -9.98
C TYR A 474 48.92 -29.84 -11.31
N LYS A 475 47.72 -30.41 -11.36
CA LYS A 475 47.12 -30.92 -12.60
C LYS A 475 45.86 -30.11 -12.87
N VAL A 476 45.82 -29.46 -14.03
CA VAL A 476 44.61 -28.83 -14.56
C VAL A 476 43.97 -29.84 -15.51
N SER A 477 42.67 -30.08 -15.34
CA SER A 477 41.88 -30.91 -16.26
C SER A 477 41.03 -30.02 -17.17
N GLY A 478 40.94 -30.37 -18.45
CA GLY A 478 40.25 -29.59 -19.49
C GLY A 478 41.18 -28.61 -20.24
N ASN A 479 40.63 -27.89 -21.21
CA ASN A 479 41.35 -26.90 -22.04
C ASN A 479 41.62 -25.62 -21.23
N CYS A 480 42.46 -25.67 -20.21
CA CYS A 480 42.83 -24.49 -19.39
C CYS A 480 44.34 -24.47 -19.15
N ARG A 481 44.92 -23.27 -19.06
CA ARG A 481 46.36 -23.07 -18.83
C ARG A 481 46.60 -22.55 -17.42
N LEU A 482 47.56 -23.15 -16.72
CA LEU A 482 48.06 -22.65 -15.44
C LEU A 482 49.19 -21.64 -15.72
N SER A 483 49.26 -20.54 -14.98
CA SER A 483 50.41 -19.63 -15.10
C SER A 483 51.71 -20.30 -14.67
N SER A 484 52.84 -19.80 -15.18
CA SER A 484 54.18 -20.27 -14.81
C SER A 484 54.44 -20.17 -13.31
N THR A 485 53.88 -19.15 -12.66
CA THR A 485 53.93 -18.96 -11.20
C THR A 485 52.89 -19.80 -10.44
N LYS A 486 52.01 -20.52 -11.16
CA LYS A 486 50.98 -21.42 -10.63
C LYS A 486 49.98 -20.71 -9.69
N ARG A 487 49.82 -19.39 -9.86
CA ARG A 487 48.94 -18.52 -9.07
C ARG A 487 47.65 -18.14 -9.79
N SER A 488 47.49 -18.54 -11.04
CA SER A 488 46.31 -18.22 -11.85
C SER A 488 46.01 -19.28 -12.88
N VAL A 489 44.74 -19.36 -13.28
CA VAL A 489 44.24 -20.25 -14.34
C VAL A 489 43.51 -19.42 -15.39
N THR A 490 43.80 -19.71 -16.66
CA THR A 490 43.23 -19.01 -17.81
C THR A 490 42.53 -20.01 -18.73
N ALA A 491 41.28 -19.71 -19.10
CA ALA A 491 40.57 -20.42 -20.15
C ALA A 491 40.89 -19.78 -21.53
N PRO A 492 41.29 -20.55 -22.55
CA PRO A 492 41.57 -20.05 -23.89
C PRO A 492 40.33 -19.43 -24.52
N LYS A 493 40.55 -18.52 -25.48
CA LYS A 493 39.48 -17.77 -26.16
C LYS A 493 38.72 -18.59 -27.21
N THR A 494 39.26 -19.73 -27.64
CA THR A 494 38.71 -20.61 -28.68
C THR A 494 38.07 -21.86 -28.10
#